data_AF-A0A8T6H3M1-F1
#
_entry.id   AF-A0A8T6H3M1-F1
#
_cell.length_a   1.000
_cell.length_b   1.000
_cell.length_c   1.000
_cell.angle_alpha   90.00
_cell.angle_beta   90.00
_cell.angle_gamma   90.00
#
_symmetry.space_group_name_H-M   'P 1'
#
loop_
_entity.id
_entity.type
_entity.pdbx_description
1 polymer ?
#
loop_
_entity_poly.entity_id
_entity_poly.type
_entity_poly.pdbx_seq_one_letter_code
_entity_poly.pdbx_strand_id
1 'polypeptide(L)'
;MLRKYLTLIVLIALALPAAVASADAANDVFCGELSQSDCQILLDNAAVMDSLNSFAVFVSLALEADSDEPTHVFAQAYGQFEIDDESLQTINQLAADTQEDDWGALAEIFLTSVKADVRIQMRDLSSGEEVESEVKLLLKDGILMLSADALSALSGEDLTGMEGFGIDLNDAIGELLAESGAMPEADAAEMQEIEALADSATSITRLPDGEVSGVAVAVFNTDFDLGAFFSLVSPEQLLAASNDLGDSRTLSEIMDSIEVGEFSVTHRIGLEDSYTYGMDILVDMSMSHTKDGQLRTSTINFEMAALLSNFGEPVNVAIPEDVFAFPLAMLLQMRESG
;
A
#
# COMPACT_ATOMS: atom_id res chain seq x y z
N MET A 1 -18.05 -6.10 -5.26
CA MET A 1 -16.77 -5.59 -5.79
C MET A 1 -16.18 -4.52 -4.88
N LEU A 2 -16.93 -3.47 -4.51
CA LEU A 2 -16.51 -2.41 -3.58
C LEU A 2 -15.75 -2.88 -2.32
N ARG A 3 -16.22 -3.94 -1.64
CA ARG A 3 -15.54 -4.51 -0.45
C ARG A 3 -14.11 -4.99 -0.75
N LYS A 4 -13.85 -5.61 -1.91
CA LYS A 4 -12.52 -6.10 -2.30
C LYS A 4 -11.57 -4.94 -2.58
N TYR A 5 -12.04 -3.89 -3.27
CA TYR A 5 -11.26 -2.68 -3.52
C TYR A 5 -10.96 -1.90 -2.25
N LEU A 6 -11.91 -1.80 -1.33
CA LEU A 6 -11.69 -1.17 -0.04
C LEU A 6 -10.58 -1.87 0.75
N THR A 7 -10.59 -3.21 0.83
CA THR A 7 -9.51 -3.96 1.49
C THR A 7 -8.16 -3.70 0.83
N LEU A 8 -8.08 -3.76 -0.51
CA LEU A 8 -6.84 -3.50 -1.24
C LEU A 8 -6.32 -2.07 -0.98
N ILE A 9 -7.20 -1.06 -1.02
CA ILE A 9 -6.84 0.34 -0.81
C ILE A 9 -6.42 0.59 0.65
N VAL A 10 -7.08 -0.06 1.62
CA VAL A 10 -6.68 -0.02 3.03
C VAL A 10 -5.30 -0.64 3.21
N LEU A 11 -5.03 -1.79 2.59
CA LEU A 11 -3.71 -2.43 2.62
C LEU A 11 -2.64 -1.54 1.99
N ILE A 12 -2.90 -0.97 0.82
CA ILE A 12 -2.00 -0.02 0.15
C ILE A 12 -1.73 1.19 1.05
N ALA A 13 -2.77 1.81 1.61
CA ALA A 13 -2.63 2.98 2.48
C ALA A 13 -1.85 2.69 3.77
N LEU A 14 -1.91 1.45 4.28
CA LEU A 14 -1.16 1.01 5.45
C LEU A 14 0.27 0.54 5.12
N ALA A 15 0.50 0.00 3.91
CA ALA A 15 1.78 -0.53 3.47
C ALA A 15 2.71 0.53 2.85
N LEU A 16 2.16 1.56 2.21
CA LEU A 16 2.94 2.66 1.62
C LEU A 16 3.89 3.33 2.61
N PRO A 17 3.48 3.64 3.86
CA PRO A 17 4.37 4.12 4.92
C PRO A 17 5.56 3.18 5.22
N ALA A 18 5.35 1.86 5.14
CA ALA A 18 6.39 0.87 5.41
C ALA A 18 7.35 0.71 4.22
N ALA A 19 6.85 0.85 2.98
CA ALA A 19 7.67 0.79 1.76
C ALA A 19 8.65 1.96 1.61
N VAL A 20 8.37 3.11 2.24
CA VAL A 20 9.32 4.25 2.30
C VAL A 20 10.29 4.17 3.48
N ALA A 21 10.13 3.21 4.39
CA ALA A 21 10.91 3.06 5.62
C ALA A 21 11.74 1.77 5.67
N SER A 22 12.12 1.19 4.53
CA SER A 22 12.93 -0.03 4.49
C SER A 22 14.39 0.22 4.92
N ALA A 23 14.74 -0.43 6.03
CA ALA A 23 15.90 -0.17 6.90
C ALA A 23 17.30 -0.58 6.38
N ASP A 24 17.46 -0.89 5.08
CA ASP A 24 18.77 -1.28 4.50
C ASP A 24 19.16 -0.50 3.22
N ALA A 25 18.31 0.41 2.76
CA ALA A 25 18.40 0.94 1.38
C ALA A 25 19.41 2.08 1.15
N ALA A 26 20.05 2.64 2.18
CA ALA A 26 20.94 3.80 1.97
C ALA A 26 22.18 3.48 1.10
N ASN A 27 22.59 2.22 0.98
CA ASN A 27 23.70 1.81 0.10
C ASN A 27 23.26 1.25 -1.27
N ASP A 28 21.99 0.91 -1.44
CA ASP A 28 21.46 0.20 -2.62
C ASP A 28 20.44 1.04 -3.42
N VAL A 29 20.52 2.37 -3.31
CA VAL A 29 19.71 3.28 -4.14
C VAL A 29 20.09 3.14 -5.61
N PHE A 30 19.14 2.72 -6.45
CA PHE A 30 19.33 2.67 -7.90
C PHE A 30 19.47 4.09 -8.49
N CYS A 31 20.69 4.47 -8.85
CA CYS A 31 20.98 5.76 -9.47
C CYS A 31 21.13 5.72 -11.00
N GLY A 32 21.10 4.54 -11.64
CA GLY A 32 21.25 4.39 -13.09
C GLY A 32 22.40 5.20 -13.69
N GLU A 33 22.09 6.05 -14.68
CA GLU A 33 23.05 6.94 -15.35
C GLU A 33 23.03 8.39 -14.82
N LEU A 34 22.44 8.63 -13.65
CA LEU A 34 22.36 9.98 -13.06
C LEU A 34 23.74 10.57 -12.77
N SER A 35 23.79 11.90 -12.68
CA SER A 35 24.99 12.57 -12.20
C SER A 35 25.26 12.23 -10.73
N GLN A 36 26.52 12.36 -10.30
CA GLN A 36 26.88 12.12 -8.90
C GLN A 36 26.10 13.02 -7.93
N SER A 37 25.82 14.27 -8.33
CA SER A 37 25.01 15.19 -7.51
C SER A 37 23.56 14.77 -7.41
N ASP A 38 22.98 14.25 -8.49
CA ASP A 38 21.60 13.78 -8.49
C ASP A 38 21.43 12.49 -7.69
N CYS A 39 22.39 11.57 -7.80
CA CYS A 39 22.43 10.36 -6.98
C CYS A 39 22.56 10.70 -5.49
N GLN A 40 23.33 11.73 -5.12
CA GLN A 40 23.44 12.17 -3.73
C GLN A 40 22.08 12.63 -3.16
N ILE A 41 21.23 13.28 -3.96
CA ILE A 41 19.88 13.69 -3.52
C ILE A 41 19.04 12.46 -3.15
N LEU A 42 19.10 11.39 -3.95
CA LEU A 42 18.36 10.15 -3.67
C LEU A 42 18.90 9.44 -2.42
N LEU A 43 20.21 9.41 -2.23
CA LEU A 43 20.86 8.84 -1.04
C LEU A 43 20.50 9.62 0.23
N ASP A 44 20.55 10.95 0.17
CA ASP A 44 20.19 11.82 1.30
C ASP A 44 18.70 11.67 1.63
N ASN A 45 17.84 11.53 0.62
CA ASN A 45 16.42 11.25 0.82
C ASN A 45 16.18 9.92 1.51
N ALA A 46 16.80 8.84 1.02
CA ALA A 46 16.68 7.52 1.65
C ALA A 46 17.08 7.57 3.14
N ALA A 47 18.20 8.23 3.46
CA ALA A 47 18.66 8.37 4.84
C ALA A 47 17.71 9.20 5.72
N VAL A 48 17.10 10.26 5.19
CA VAL A 48 16.14 11.08 5.93
C VAL A 48 14.82 10.33 6.14
N MET A 49 14.32 9.65 5.11
CA MET A 49 13.07 8.88 5.16
C MET A 49 13.17 7.67 6.10
N ASP A 50 14.33 7.03 6.21
CA ASP A 50 14.59 5.94 7.17
C ASP A 50 14.38 6.37 8.64
N SER A 51 14.68 7.64 8.94
CA SER A 51 14.49 8.22 10.27
C SER A 51 13.15 8.94 10.45
N LEU A 52 12.26 8.91 9.45
CA LEU A 52 11.02 9.65 9.48
C LEU A 52 10.01 8.95 10.41
N ASN A 53 9.74 9.59 11.54
CA ASN A 53 8.86 9.06 12.57
C ASN A 53 7.40 9.56 12.44
N SER A 54 7.15 10.63 11.70
CA SER A 54 5.82 11.23 11.63
C SER A 54 5.61 12.08 10.39
N PHE A 55 4.44 11.94 9.76
CA PHE A 55 4.05 12.70 8.58
C PHE A 55 2.54 12.64 8.35
N ALA A 56 2.04 13.58 7.55
CA ALA A 56 0.72 13.54 6.93
C ALA A 56 0.85 13.06 5.48
N VAL A 57 -0.12 12.26 5.03
CA VAL A 57 -0.19 11.76 3.66
C VAL A 57 -1.56 12.04 3.06
N PHE A 58 -1.56 12.41 1.79
CA PHE A 58 -2.71 12.38 0.92
C PHE A 58 -2.43 11.43 -0.23
N VAL A 59 -3.28 10.43 -0.43
CA VAL A 59 -3.21 9.49 -1.56
C VAL A 59 -4.44 9.69 -2.43
N SER A 60 -4.26 9.73 -3.74
CA SER A 60 -5.31 9.65 -4.73
C SER A 60 -5.03 8.43 -5.60
N LEU A 61 -6.04 7.64 -5.88
CA LEU A 61 -5.97 6.44 -6.70
C LEU A 61 -7.10 6.47 -7.72
N ALA A 62 -6.78 6.21 -8.98
CA ALA A 62 -7.73 5.98 -10.04
C ALA A 62 -7.42 4.63 -10.69
N LEU A 63 -8.43 3.79 -10.80
CA LEU A 63 -8.38 2.53 -11.53
C LEU A 63 -9.46 2.56 -12.60
N GLU A 64 -9.03 2.49 -13.84
CA GLU A 64 -9.90 2.39 -15.00
C GLU A 64 -9.62 1.07 -15.71
N ALA A 65 -10.62 0.18 -15.75
CA ALA A 65 -10.54 -1.05 -16.51
C ALA A 65 -11.62 -1.02 -17.62
N ASP A 66 -11.20 -0.89 -18.86
CA ASP A 66 -12.08 -1.04 -20.02
C ASP A 66 -12.23 -2.53 -20.32
N SER A 67 -13.44 -3.04 -20.16
CA SER A 67 -13.77 -4.45 -20.36
C SER A 67 -15.25 -4.60 -20.75
N ASP A 68 -15.72 -5.84 -20.90
CA ASP A 68 -17.15 -6.11 -21.11
C ASP A 68 -18.03 -5.52 -19.99
N GLU A 69 -17.47 -5.40 -18.79
CA GLU A 69 -18.04 -4.69 -17.64
C GLU A 69 -17.03 -3.60 -17.22
N PRO A 70 -17.15 -2.36 -17.74
CA PRO A 70 -16.16 -1.32 -17.48
C PRO A 70 -16.16 -0.96 -15.99
N THR A 71 -14.96 -0.87 -15.42
CA THR A 71 -14.76 -0.53 -14.01
C THR A 71 -14.05 0.80 -13.89
N HIS A 72 -14.62 1.72 -13.11
CA HIS A 72 -14.04 3.03 -12.83
C HIS A 72 -14.13 3.27 -11.33
N VAL A 73 -12.99 3.12 -10.65
CA VAL A 73 -12.88 3.31 -9.21
C VAL A 73 -11.95 4.47 -8.93
N PHE A 74 -12.43 5.44 -8.18
CA PHE A 74 -11.64 6.53 -7.65
C PHE A 74 -11.59 6.42 -6.14
N ALA A 75 -10.41 6.57 -5.56
CA ALA A 75 -10.25 6.59 -4.12
C ALA A 75 -9.30 7.71 -3.71
N GLN A 76 -9.57 8.29 -2.55
CA GLN A 76 -8.72 9.27 -1.91
C GLN A 76 -8.54 8.88 -0.46
N ALA A 77 -7.31 8.89 0.03
CA ALA A 77 -7.01 8.70 1.44
C ALA A 77 -6.28 9.93 1.97
N TYR A 78 -6.66 10.38 3.16
CA TYR A 78 -5.98 11.43 3.89
C TYR A 78 -5.64 10.84 5.24
N GLY A 79 -4.38 10.88 5.63
CA GLY A 79 -3.96 10.30 6.89
C GLY A 79 -2.83 11.05 7.56
N GLN A 80 -2.68 10.79 8.84
CA GLN A 80 -1.52 11.17 9.62
C GLN A 80 -0.99 9.94 10.32
N PHE A 81 0.33 9.80 10.34
CA PHE A 81 1.04 8.66 10.90
C PHE A 81 2.13 9.17 11.83
N GLU A 82 2.26 8.54 12.98
CA GLU A 82 3.38 8.73 13.90
C GLU A 82 3.78 7.37 14.47
N ILE A 83 5.07 7.12 14.56
CA ILE A 83 5.69 6.08 15.37
C ILE A 83 6.64 6.77 16.35
N ASP A 84 6.71 6.30 17.60
CA ASP A 84 7.63 6.91 18.55
C ASP A 84 9.10 6.57 18.20
N ASP A 85 10.01 7.50 18.46
CA ASP A 85 11.44 7.38 18.08
C ASP A 85 12.13 6.17 18.70
N GLU A 86 11.76 5.80 19.93
CA GLU A 86 12.38 4.68 20.64
C GLU A 86 11.95 3.36 20.00
N SER A 87 10.67 3.23 19.67
CA SER A 87 10.13 2.08 18.95
C SER A 87 10.66 2.00 17.52
N LEU A 88 10.76 3.12 16.80
CA LEU A 88 11.35 3.13 15.45
C LEU A 88 12.80 2.66 15.47
N GLN A 89 13.62 3.18 16.38
CA GLN A 89 15.01 2.71 16.56
C GLN A 89 15.05 1.23 16.93
N THR A 90 14.16 0.78 17.81
CA THR A 90 14.06 -0.63 18.21
C THR A 90 13.69 -1.51 17.03
N ILE A 91 12.72 -1.09 16.22
CA ILE A 91 12.28 -1.80 15.00
C ILE A 91 13.43 -1.88 14.01
N ASN A 92 14.11 -0.77 13.69
CA ASN A 92 15.21 -0.76 12.74
C ASN A 92 16.38 -1.65 13.22
N GLN A 93 16.68 -1.61 14.52
CA GLN A 93 17.74 -2.42 15.10
C GLN A 93 17.39 -3.91 15.11
N LEU A 94 16.15 -4.26 15.45
CA LEU A 94 15.69 -5.64 15.43
C LEU A 94 15.59 -6.15 14.00
N ALA A 95 14.99 -5.39 13.06
CA ALA A 95 14.82 -5.78 11.67
C ALA A 95 16.15 -6.16 11.00
N ALA A 96 17.23 -5.40 11.27
CA ALA A 96 18.56 -5.70 10.74
C ALA A 96 19.17 -7.03 11.26
N ASP A 97 18.75 -7.49 12.44
CA ASP A 97 19.27 -8.68 13.12
C ASP A 97 18.26 -9.85 13.19
N THR A 98 17.05 -9.67 12.65
CA THR A 98 15.90 -10.57 12.84
C THR A 98 16.04 -11.86 12.02
N GLN A 99 15.87 -13.00 12.69
CA GLN A 99 15.55 -14.27 12.03
C GLN A 99 14.03 -14.39 11.89
N GLU A 100 13.57 -15.19 10.93
CA GLU A 100 12.16 -15.37 10.53
C GLU A 100 11.17 -15.63 11.69
N ASP A 101 11.65 -16.13 12.84
CA ASP A 101 10.84 -16.42 14.03
C ASP A 101 10.52 -15.17 14.91
N ASP A 102 11.20 -14.03 14.71
CA ASP A 102 11.11 -12.85 15.60
C ASP A 102 10.21 -11.72 15.04
N TRP A 103 9.60 -11.90 13.86
CA TRP A 103 8.69 -10.92 13.24
C TRP A 103 7.45 -10.59 14.09
N GLY A 104 7.05 -11.49 14.99
CA GLY A 104 5.92 -11.23 15.88
C GLY A 104 6.19 -10.16 16.93
N ALA A 105 7.40 -10.15 17.49
CA ALA A 105 7.81 -9.12 18.42
C ALA A 105 7.91 -7.75 17.71
N LEU A 106 8.40 -7.73 16.47
CA LEU A 106 8.44 -6.52 15.63
C LEU A 106 7.03 -5.96 15.36
N ALA A 107 6.10 -6.82 14.96
CA ALA A 107 4.71 -6.41 14.69
C ALA A 107 4.00 -5.90 15.97
N GLU A 108 4.25 -6.52 17.12
CA GLU A 108 3.72 -6.05 18.41
C GLU A 108 4.27 -4.67 18.78
N ILE A 109 5.58 -4.47 18.67
CA ILE A 109 6.22 -3.17 18.91
C ILE A 109 5.64 -2.12 17.96
N PHE A 110 5.51 -2.45 16.67
CA PHE A 110 4.93 -1.54 15.68
C PHE A 110 3.48 -1.16 16.00
N LEU A 111 2.57 -2.12 16.24
CA LEU A 111 1.17 -1.79 16.48
C LEU A 111 0.92 -1.07 17.80
N THR A 112 1.75 -1.30 18.82
CA THR A 112 1.64 -0.61 20.10
C THR A 112 2.23 0.81 20.07
N SER A 113 3.20 1.07 19.18
CA SER A 113 3.86 2.37 19.04
C SER A 113 3.21 3.29 18.00
N VAL A 114 2.56 2.72 16.99
CA VAL A 114 1.98 3.49 15.88
C VAL A 114 0.69 4.19 16.31
N LYS A 115 0.59 5.44 15.85
CA LYS A 115 -0.63 6.24 15.84
C LYS A 115 -0.99 6.55 14.39
N ALA A 116 -2.22 6.27 14.02
CA ALA A 116 -2.75 6.65 12.71
C ALA A 116 -4.17 7.21 12.82
N ASP A 117 -4.45 8.31 12.12
CA ASP A 117 -5.81 8.74 11.78
C ASP A 117 -5.88 8.79 10.26
N VAL A 118 -6.63 7.87 9.66
CA VAL A 118 -6.77 7.75 8.21
C VAL A 118 -8.24 7.81 7.84
N ARG A 119 -8.55 8.65 6.86
CA ARG A 119 -9.85 8.73 6.21
C ARG A 119 -9.70 8.36 4.75
N ILE A 120 -10.48 7.38 4.32
CA ILE A 120 -10.52 6.88 2.95
C ILE A 120 -11.91 7.20 2.39
N GLN A 121 -11.95 7.84 1.24
CA GLN A 121 -13.15 8.09 0.46
C GLN A 121 -13.03 7.32 -0.84
N MET A 122 -14.09 6.62 -1.22
CA MET A 122 -14.15 5.81 -2.42
C MET A 122 -15.39 6.16 -3.22
N ARG A 123 -15.23 6.19 -4.54
CA ARG A 123 -16.31 6.36 -5.51
C ARG A 123 -16.21 5.29 -6.58
N ASP A 124 -17.29 4.53 -6.73
CA ASP A 124 -17.46 3.56 -7.80
C ASP A 124 -18.44 4.14 -8.83
N LEU A 125 -17.96 4.29 -10.07
CA LEU A 125 -18.74 4.82 -11.20
C LEU A 125 -19.13 3.72 -12.20
N SER A 126 -18.80 2.46 -11.92
CA SER A 126 -18.92 1.33 -12.86
C SER A 126 -20.37 0.95 -13.17
N SER A 127 -21.31 1.25 -12.27
CA SER A 127 -22.72 0.86 -12.40
C SER A 127 -23.63 1.92 -13.04
N GLY A 128 -23.08 3.11 -13.35
CA GLY A 128 -23.87 4.27 -13.79
C GLY A 128 -24.62 5.00 -12.66
N GLU A 129 -24.71 4.41 -11.47
CA GLU A 129 -25.04 5.08 -10.22
C GLU A 129 -23.75 5.31 -9.42
N GLU A 130 -23.53 6.55 -8.97
CA GLU A 130 -22.36 6.91 -8.15
C GLU A 130 -22.57 6.37 -6.73
N VAL A 131 -21.75 5.40 -6.34
CA VAL A 131 -21.71 4.89 -4.97
C VAL A 131 -20.49 5.49 -4.28
N GLU A 132 -20.74 6.39 -3.32
CA GLU A 132 -19.70 6.95 -2.46
C GLU A 132 -19.66 6.20 -1.13
N SER A 133 -18.46 5.95 -0.61
CA SER A 133 -18.25 5.35 0.71
C SER A 133 -17.10 6.04 1.40
N GLU A 134 -17.26 6.30 2.69
CA GLU A 134 -16.20 6.84 3.54
C GLU A 134 -15.87 5.83 4.64
N VAL A 135 -14.57 5.64 4.87
CA VAL A 135 -14.03 4.80 5.94
C VAL A 135 -13.08 5.63 6.77
N LYS A 136 -13.34 5.72 8.08
CA LYS A 136 -12.38 6.26 9.04
C LYS A 136 -11.73 5.12 9.82
N LEU A 137 -10.41 5.14 9.86
CA LEU A 137 -9.54 4.25 10.61
C LEU A 137 -8.78 5.07 11.65
N LEU A 138 -8.86 4.67 12.90
CA LEU A 138 -7.96 5.18 13.94
C LEU A 138 -7.15 4.00 14.49
N LEU A 139 -5.84 4.16 14.59
CA LEU A 139 -4.96 3.22 15.27
C LEU A 139 -4.23 3.96 16.38
N LYS A 140 -4.27 3.43 17.60
CA LYS A 140 -3.49 3.93 18.73
C LYS A 140 -3.42 2.87 19.82
N ASP A 141 -2.24 2.69 20.41
CA ASP A 141 -2.02 1.78 21.53
C ASP A 141 -2.49 0.34 21.22
N GLY A 142 -2.28 -0.11 19.96
CA GLY A 142 -2.72 -1.43 19.48
C GLY A 142 -4.23 -1.59 19.24
N ILE A 143 -5.01 -0.53 19.41
CA ILE A 143 -6.46 -0.54 19.16
C ILE A 143 -6.74 0.06 17.78
N LEU A 144 -7.25 -0.78 16.87
CA LEU A 144 -7.77 -0.33 15.57
C LEU A 144 -9.27 -0.08 15.68
N MET A 145 -9.69 1.17 15.48
CA MET A 145 -11.09 1.55 15.45
C MET A 145 -11.55 1.82 14.01
N LEU A 146 -12.64 1.18 13.64
CA LEU A 146 -13.39 1.44 12.41
C LEU A 146 -14.64 2.28 12.74
N SER A 147 -14.91 3.31 11.95
CA SER A 147 -16.19 4.03 12.04
C SER A 147 -17.39 3.12 11.77
N ALA A 148 -18.52 3.37 12.42
CA ALA A 148 -19.75 2.58 12.21
C ALA A 148 -20.26 2.63 10.76
N ASP A 149 -20.05 3.74 10.05
CA ASP A 149 -20.38 3.86 8.63
C ASP A 149 -19.54 2.89 7.78
N ALA A 150 -18.24 2.79 8.08
CA ALA A 150 -17.35 1.82 7.44
C ALA A 150 -17.81 0.38 7.67
N LEU A 151 -18.16 0.05 8.91
CA LEU A 151 -18.68 -1.27 9.23
C LEU A 151 -20.02 -1.54 8.55
N SER A 152 -20.91 -0.56 8.48
CA SER A 152 -22.21 -0.71 7.80
C SER A 152 -22.01 -0.99 6.31
N ALA A 153 -21.06 -0.32 5.67
CA ALA A 153 -20.67 -0.60 4.29
C ALA A 153 -20.07 -2.02 4.13
N LEU A 154 -19.25 -2.45 5.10
CA LEU A 154 -18.58 -3.76 5.09
C LEU A 154 -19.49 -4.93 5.46
N SER A 155 -20.44 -4.77 6.36
CA SER A 155 -21.36 -5.82 6.80
C SER A 155 -22.63 -5.84 5.94
N GLY A 156 -23.08 -4.67 5.47
CA GLY A 156 -24.40 -4.48 4.86
C GLY A 156 -25.51 -4.36 5.90
N GLU A 157 -25.17 -4.30 7.18
CA GLU A 157 -26.08 -4.06 8.29
C GLU A 157 -26.11 -2.56 8.62
N ASP A 158 -27.27 -2.06 9.00
CA ASP A 158 -27.41 -0.68 9.44
C ASP A 158 -26.93 -0.56 10.90
N LEU A 159 -25.72 -0.03 11.08
CA LEU A 159 -25.13 0.24 12.40
C LEU A 159 -25.28 1.72 12.80
N THR A 160 -26.24 2.44 12.20
CA THR A 160 -26.52 3.84 12.54
C THR A 160 -26.81 3.98 14.04
N GLY A 161 -25.98 4.75 14.73
CA GLY A 161 -26.06 4.99 16.19
C GLY A 161 -24.93 4.40 17.02
N MET A 162 -24.01 3.62 16.41
CA MET A 162 -22.73 3.29 17.03
C MET A 162 -21.69 4.35 16.65
N GLU A 163 -20.79 4.72 17.57
CA GLU A 163 -19.68 5.64 17.24
C GLU A 163 -18.58 4.94 16.42
N GLY A 164 -18.39 3.65 16.66
CA GLY A 164 -17.40 2.83 15.98
C GLY A 164 -17.27 1.47 16.65
N PHE A 165 -16.30 0.71 16.17
CA PHE A 165 -15.97 -0.60 16.69
C PHE A 165 -14.46 -0.71 16.81
N GLY A 166 -13.99 -1.03 18.02
CA GLY A 166 -12.58 -1.26 18.28
C GLY A 166 -12.24 -2.74 18.10
N ILE A 167 -11.08 -2.98 17.52
CA ILE A 167 -10.42 -4.27 17.50
C ILE A 167 -9.13 -4.09 18.30
N ASP A 168 -8.99 -4.87 19.36
CA ASP A 168 -7.72 -4.97 20.08
C ASP A 168 -6.79 -5.91 19.29
N LEU A 169 -5.70 -5.34 18.78
CA LEU A 169 -4.72 -6.07 17.98
C LEU A 169 -3.55 -6.60 18.81
N ASN A 170 -3.45 -6.24 20.10
CA ASN A 170 -2.31 -6.62 20.95
C ASN A 170 -2.22 -8.14 21.14
N ASP A 171 -3.34 -8.78 21.50
CA ASP A 171 -3.42 -10.24 21.64
C ASP A 171 -3.58 -10.95 20.29
N ALA A 172 -4.07 -10.21 19.29
CA ALA A 172 -4.39 -10.72 17.97
C ALA A 172 -3.16 -11.13 17.17
N ILE A 173 -2.07 -10.37 17.25
CA ILE A 173 -0.84 -10.67 16.52
C ILE A 173 -0.23 -11.97 17.03
N GLY A 174 -0.06 -12.10 18.35
CA GLY A 174 0.52 -13.31 18.94
C GLY A 174 -0.26 -14.58 18.59
N GLU A 175 -1.59 -14.50 18.58
CA GLU A 175 -2.45 -15.63 18.19
C GLU A 175 -2.53 -15.86 16.68
N LEU A 176 -2.64 -14.81 15.86
CA LEU A 176 -2.58 -14.93 14.40
C LEU A 176 -1.28 -15.60 13.98
N LEU A 177 -0.14 -15.14 14.48
CA LEU A 177 1.18 -15.71 14.18
C LEU A 177 1.34 -17.13 14.73
N ALA A 178 0.71 -17.46 15.85
CA ALA A 178 0.75 -18.80 16.43
C ALA A 178 -0.18 -19.79 15.70
N GLU A 179 -1.32 -19.33 15.17
CA GLU A 179 -2.26 -20.15 14.39
C GLU A 179 -1.86 -20.27 12.91
N SER A 180 -1.35 -19.21 12.28
CA SER A 180 -0.84 -19.28 10.90
C SER A 180 0.55 -19.90 10.80
N GLY A 181 1.27 -20.01 11.91
CA GLY A 181 2.65 -20.51 11.94
C GLY A 181 3.56 -19.49 11.25
N ALA A 182 4.04 -18.51 12.03
CA ALA A 182 4.60 -17.25 11.55
C ALA A 182 3.53 -16.36 10.89
N MET A 183 3.82 -15.08 10.70
CA MET A 183 3.13 -14.24 9.71
C MET A 183 3.01 -15.12 8.45
N PRO A 184 1.93 -15.08 7.63
CA PRO A 184 1.97 -15.77 6.32
C PRO A 184 3.35 -15.46 5.80
N GLU A 185 4.22 -16.48 5.68
CA GLU A 185 5.67 -16.28 5.48
C GLU A 185 5.72 -15.07 4.58
N ALA A 186 6.25 -13.93 5.05
CA ALA A 186 6.46 -12.80 4.15
C ALA A 186 7.47 -13.41 3.22
N ASP A 187 6.94 -14.10 2.20
CA ASP A 187 7.52 -15.35 1.73
C ASP A 187 8.85 -14.85 1.21
N ALA A 188 9.93 -15.61 1.32
CA ALA A 188 11.17 -15.13 0.72
C ALA A 188 10.90 -14.65 -0.73
N ALA A 189 9.85 -15.19 -1.37
CA ALA A 189 9.16 -14.66 -2.55
C ALA A 189 8.57 -13.23 -2.48
N GLU A 190 7.78 -12.80 -1.47
CA GLU A 190 7.21 -11.44 -1.41
C GLU A 190 8.28 -10.34 -1.20
N MET A 191 9.29 -10.58 -0.36
CA MET A 191 10.44 -9.66 -0.28
C MET A 191 11.28 -9.70 -1.56
N GLN A 192 11.45 -10.88 -2.16
CA GLN A 192 12.04 -11.00 -3.51
C GLN A 192 11.23 -10.28 -4.57
N GLU A 193 9.90 -10.14 -4.45
CA GLU A 193 9.06 -9.42 -5.41
C GLU A 193 9.32 -7.90 -5.33
N ILE A 194 9.53 -7.35 -4.14
CA ILE A 194 9.90 -5.93 -3.98
C ILE A 194 11.33 -5.68 -4.49
N GLU A 195 12.27 -6.56 -4.16
CA GLU A 195 13.64 -6.52 -4.70
C GLU A 195 13.63 -6.69 -6.23
N ALA A 196 12.82 -7.62 -6.75
CA ALA A 196 12.62 -7.84 -8.18
C ALA A 196 12.04 -6.61 -8.89
N LEU A 197 11.13 -5.89 -8.22
CA LEU A 197 10.60 -4.63 -8.73
C LEU A 197 11.71 -3.58 -8.82
N ALA A 198 12.51 -3.43 -7.76
CA ALA A 198 13.66 -2.52 -7.78
C ALA A 198 14.69 -2.91 -8.86
N ASP A 199 14.94 -4.21 -9.04
CA ASP A 199 15.83 -4.76 -10.09
C ASP A 199 15.24 -4.62 -11.50
N SER A 200 13.91 -4.50 -11.62
CA SER A 200 13.22 -4.25 -12.89
C SER A 200 13.31 -2.78 -13.34
N ALA A 201 13.89 -1.89 -12.52
CA ALA A 201 14.13 -0.52 -12.91
C ALA A 201 15.06 -0.45 -14.13
N THR A 202 14.53 0.05 -15.25
CA THR A 202 15.26 0.15 -16.52
C THR A 202 16.07 1.43 -16.61
N SER A 203 15.49 2.52 -16.12
CA SER A 203 16.11 3.84 -16.18
C SER A 203 15.57 4.73 -15.09
N ILE A 204 16.40 5.67 -14.66
CA ILE A 204 16.01 6.76 -13.79
C ILE A 204 16.52 8.06 -14.38
N THR A 205 15.64 9.04 -14.50
CA THR A 205 15.93 10.31 -15.17
C THR A 205 15.62 11.49 -14.26
N ARG A 206 16.51 12.48 -14.25
CA ARG A 206 16.26 13.77 -13.60
C ARG A 206 15.42 14.65 -14.52
N LEU A 207 14.20 14.95 -14.10
CA LEU A 207 13.32 15.92 -14.74
C LEU A 207 13.64 17.34 -14.25
N PRO A 208 13.10 18.39 -14.90
CA PRO A 208 13.22 19.75 -14.37
C PRO A 208 12.66 19.85 -12.95
N ASP A 209 13.38 20.60 -12.11
CA ASP A 209 12.95 20.88 -10.73
C ASP A 209 11.54 21.46 -10.71
N GLY A 210 10.80 21.13 -9.65
CA GLY A 210 9.42 21.52 -9.45
C GLY A 210 9.19 22.26 -8.13
N GLU A 211 7.92 22.45 -7.82
CA GLU A 211 7.46 22.98 -6.54
C GLU A 211 6.28 22.15 -6.04
N VAL A 212 6.31 21.75 -4.76
CA VAL A 212 5.17 21.12 -4.08
C VAL A 212 4.84 21.97 -2.86
N SER A 213 3.64 22.56 -2.83
CA SER A 213 3.17 23.36 -1.70
C SER A 213 4.14 24.48 -1.26
N GLY A 214 4.86 25.10 -2.21
CA GLY A 214 5.85 26.15 -1.92
C GLY A 214 7.27 25.65 -1.64
N VAL A 215 7.50 24.34 -1.63
CA VAL A 215 8.84 23.74 -1.43
C VAL A 215 9.45 23.39 -2.78
N ALA A 216 10.68 23.83 -3.01
CA ALA A 216 11.44 23.49 -4.22
C ALA A 216 11.86 22.01 -4.17
N VAL A 217 11.51 21.26 -5.22
CA VAL A 217 11.74 19.82 -5.27
C VAL A 217 12.58 19.40 -6.48
N ALA A 218 13.46 18.45 -6.22
CA ALA A 218 14.04 17.55 -7.19
C ALA A 218 12.97 16.58 -7.71
N VAL A 219 12.93 16.36 -9.04
CA VAL A 219 11.95 15.45 -9.65
C VAL A 219 12.67 14.34 -10.40
N PHE A 220 12.41 13.10 -10.02
CA PHE A 220 12.99 11.90 -10.64
C PHE A 220 11.88 11.05 -11.24
N ASN A 221 12.06 10.55 -12.45
CA ASN A 221 11.18 9.55 -13.04
C ASN A 221 11.95 8.25 -13.23
N THR A 222 11.46 7.17 -12.63
CA THR A 222 12.00 5.82 -12.78
C THR A 222 11.03 4.99 -13.63
N ASP A 223 11.54 4.43 -14.71
CA ASP A 223 10.79 3.57 -15.62
C ASP A 223 11.16 2.11 -15.34
N PHE A 224 10.16 1.23 -15.31
CA PHE A 224 10.33 -0.17 -14.95
C PHE A 224 9.91 -1.09 -16.10
N ASP A 225 10.61 -2.22 -16.24
CA ASP A 225 10.23 -3.28 -17.16
C ASP A 225 9.29 -4.24 -16.45
N LEU A 226 7.98 -3.99 -16.55
CA LEU A 226 6.99 -4.89 -15.99
C LEU A 226 7.03 -6.29 -16.64
N GLY A 227 7.52 -6.44 -17.87
CA GLY A 227 7.73 -7.75 -18.47
C GLY A 227 8.78 -8.55 -17.70
N ALA A 228 9.86 -7.89 -17.27
CA ALA A 228 10.85 -8.49 -16.37
C ALA A 228 10.25 -8.77 -14.98
N PHE A 229 9.47 -7.84 -14.40
CA PHE A 229 8.80 -8.05 -13.12
C PHE A 229 7.84 -9.26 -13.14
N PHE A 230 6.94 -9.35 -14.13
CA PHE A 230 6.00 -10.47 -14.21
C PHE A 230 6.69 -11.81 -14.52
N SER A 231 7.93 -11.80 -15.02
CA SER A 231 8.73 -13.03 -15.15
C SER A 231 9.28 -13.54 -13.81
N LEU A 232 9.25 -12.69 -12.77
CA LEU A 232 9.74 -12.97 -11.42
C LEU A 232 8.60 -13.31 -10.44
N VAL A 233 7.40 -12.76 -10.65
CA VAL A 233 6.20 -13.12 -9.87
C VAL A 233 5.79 -14.57 -10.14
N SER A 234 5.38 -15.30 -9.10
CA SER A 234 5.10 -16.71 -9.25
C SER A 234 3.89 -16.98 -10.18
N PRO A 235 4.04 -17.88 -11.17
CA PRO A 235 2.98 -18.49 -11.98
C PRO A 235 1.65 -18.80 -11.27
N GLU A 236 1.74 -19.22 -10.02
CA GLU A 236 0.64 -19.77 -9.25
C GLU A 236 -0.26 -18.68 -8.65
N GLN A 237 0.29 -17.53 -8.26
CA GLN A 237 -0.48 -16.38 -7.77
C GLN A 237 -1.32 -15.73 -8.89
N LEU A 238 -0.74 -15.57 -10.09
CA LEU A 238 -1.47 -15.08 -11.26
C LEU A 238 -2.59 -16.04 -11.70
N LEU A 239 -2.34 -17.36 -11.60
CA LEU A 239 -3.35 -18.38 -11.86
C LEU A 239 -4.47 -18.40 -10.80
N ALA A 240 -4.15 -18.19 -9.52
CA ALA A 240 -5.15 -18.09 -8.46
C ALA A 240 -6.10 -16.89 -8.67
N ALA A 241 -5.56 -15.75 -9.11
CA ALA A 241 -6.36 -14.57 -9.46
C ALA A 241 -7.23 -14.78 -10.72
N SER A 242 -6.75 -15.56 -11.69
CA SER A 242 -7.48 -15.82 -12.95
C SER A 242 -8.52 -16.96 -12.86
N ASN A 243 -8.34 -17.93 -11.97
CA ASN A 243 -9.33 -19.02 -11.77
C ASN A 243 -10.70 -18.51 -11.30
N ASP A 244 -10.75 -17.33 -10.65
CA ASP A 244 -11.99 -16.63 -10.29
C ASP A 244 -12.76 -16.09 -11.51
N LEU A 245 -12.13 -16.02 -12.69
CA LEU A 245 -12.72 -15.52 -13.96
C LEU A 245 -13.36 -16.62 -14.81
N GLY A 246 -13.39 -17.88 -14.35
CA GLY A 246 -14.21 -18.96 -14.92
C GLY A 246 -13.75 -19.57 -16.24
N ASP A 247 -12.61 -19.14 -16.79
CA ASP A 247 -12.02 -19.70 -18.02
C ASP A 247 -10.74 -20.48 -17.72
N SER A 248 -10.67 -21.74 -18.15
CA SER A 248 -9.47 -22.57 -18.04
C SER A 248 -8.45 -22.18 -19.12
N ARG A 249 -7.63 -21.15 -18.86
CA ARG A 249 -6.48 -20.82 -19.70
C ARG A 249 -5.20 -21.35 -19.09
N THR A 250 -4.21 -21.63 -19.94
CA THR A 250 -2.87 -21.89 -19.46
C THR A 250 -2.19 -20.56 -19.12
N LEU A 251 -1.33 -20.55 -18.10
CA LEU A 251 -0.59 -19.35 -17.70
C LEU A 251 0.23 -18.75 -18.85
N SER A 252 0.81 -19.58 -19.70
CA SER A 252 1.55 -19.12 -20.90
C SER A 252 0.65 -18.28 -21.81
N GLU A 253 -0.61 -18.67 -21.99
CA GLU A 253 -1.57 -17.92 -22.81
C GLU A 253 -2.02 -16.62 -22.14
N ILE A 254 -2.04 -16.56 -20.80
CA ILE A 254 -2.35 -15.34 -20.04
C ILE A 254 -1.18 -14.36 -20.16
N MET A 255 0.04 -14.83 -19.89
CA MET A 255 1.25 -14.02 -19.97
C MET A 255 1.52 -13.50 -21.38
N ASP A 256 1.38 -14.34 -22.41
CA ASP A 256 1.52 -13.92 -23.81
C ASP A 256 0.42 -12.96 -24.27
N SER A 257 -0.68 -12.85 -23.51
CA SER A 257 -1.79 -11.95 -23.81
C SER A 257 -1.70 -10.58 -23.14
N ILE A 258 -0.82 -10.42 -22.15
CA ILE A 258 -0.61 -9.17 -21.42
C ILE A 258 0.44 -8.37 -22.17
N GLU A 259 0.03 -7.26 -22.76
CA GLU A 259 0.90 -6.23 -23.30
C GLU A 259 0.96 -5.10 -22.27
N VAL A 260 2.10 -5.04 -21.59
CA VAL A 260 2.37 -3.96 -20.64
C VAL A 260 2.81 -2.72 -21.41
N GLY A 261 2.13 -1.61 -21.17
CA GLY A 261 2.43 -0.32 -21.80
C GLY A 261 3.56 0.39 -21.07
N GLU A 262 3.20 1.12 -20.01
CA GLU A 262 4.13 1.93 -19.23
C GLU A 262 3.98 1.59 -17.74
N PHE A 263 5.12 1.49 -17.05
CA PHE A 263 5.15 1.55 -15.60
C PHE A 263 6.25 2.52 -15.17
N SER A 264 5.82 3.62 -14.59
CA SER A 264 6.71 4.69 -14.17
C SER A 264 6.36 5.19 -12.78
N VAL A 265 7.39 5.57 -12.04
CA VAL A 265 7.27 6.20 -10.72
C VAL A 265 7.97 7.55 -10.77
N THR A 266 7.21 8.62 -10.57
CA THR A 266 7.74 9.98 -10.43
C THR A 266 7.87 10.35 -8.96
N HIS A 267 9.10 10.58 -8.50
CA HIS A 267 9.43 10.92 -7.13
C HIS A 267 9.82 12.40 -7.00
N ARG A 268 9.30 13.09 -5.98
CA ARG A 268 9.55 14.50 -5.69
C ARG A 268 10.21 14.65 -4.33
N ILE A 269 11.45 15.12 -4.32
CA ILE A 269 12.31 15.20 -3.13
C ILE A 269 12.64 16.65 -2.84
N GLY A 270 12.50 17.12 -1.60
CA GLY A 270 12.85 18.48 -1.21
C GLY A 270 14.34 18.76 -1.41
N LEU A 271 14.69 19.87 -2.06
CA LEU A 271 16.09 20.23 -2.32
C LEU A 271 16.84 20.71 -1.06
N GLU A 272 16.12 21.14 -0.03
CA GLU A 272 16.71 21.69 1.21
C GLU A 272 16.72 20.71 2.38
N ASP A 273 15.70 19.85 2.49
CA ASP A 273 15.47 18.94 3.62
C ASP A 273 15.51 17.46 3.23
N SER A 274 15.60 17.16 1.93
CA SER A 274 15.61 15.81 1.37
C SER A 274 14.37 14.97 1.73
N TYR A 275 13.26 15.55 2.19
CA TYR A 275 12.03 14.77 2.41
C TYR A 275 11.36 14.42 1.07
N THR A 276 10.67 13.28 1.04
CA THR A 276 9.77 12.93 -0.06
C THR A 276 8.49 13.75 0.06
N TYR A 277 8.25 14.70 -0.84
CA TYR A 277 7.01 15.50 -0.85
C TYR A 277 5.91 14.91 -1.73
N GLY A 278 6.27 14.04 -2.67
CA GLY A 278 5.27 13.33 -3.45
C GLY A 278 5.82 12.21 -4.31
N MET A 279 4.92 11.32 -4.69
CA MET A 279 5.18 10.13 -5.50
C MET A 279 3.98 9.89 -6.40
N ASP A 280 4.19 9.83 -7.71
CA ASP A 280 3.16 9.37 -8.64
C ASP A 280 3.57 8.01 -9.19
N ILE A 281 2.60 7.11 -9.30
CA ILE A 281 2.75 5.79 -9.89
C ILE A 281 1.75 5.70 -11.03
N LEU A 282 2.25 5.41 -12.23
CA LEU A 282 1.44 5.18 -13.42
C LEU A 282 1.70 3.76 -13.89
N VAL A 283 0.63 2.97 -14.05
CA VAL A 283 0.66 1.62 -14.60
C VAL A 283 -0.39 1.53 -15.70
N ASP A 284 0.07 1.36 -16.93
CA ASP A 284 -0.77 1.11 -18.09
C ASP A 284 -0.56 -0.33 -18.58
N MET A 285 -1.62 -1.12 -18.52
CA MET A 285 -1.62 -2.52 -18.95
C MET A 285 -2.74 -2.77 -19.94
N SER A 286 -2.48 -3.60 -20.95
CA SER A 286 -3.51 -4.10 -21.84
C SER A 286 -3.44 -5.61 -21.94
N MET A 287 -4.60 -6.25 -22.03
CA MET A 287 -4.71 -7.69 -22.15
C MET A 287 -5.60 -8.02 -23.35
N SER A 288 -5.06 -8.71 -24.33
CA SER A 288 -5.78 -9.08 -25.55
C SER A 288 -6.11 -10.57 -25.57
N HIS A 289 -7.39 -10.93 -25.53
CA HIS A 289 -7.82 -12.32 -25.52
C HIS A 289 -8.86 -12.64 -26.58
N THR A 290 -8.91 -13.91 -27.00
CA THR A 290 -9.96 -14.37 -27.93
C THR A 290 -11.11 -15.00 -27.15
N LYS A 291 -12.32 -14.45 -27.28
CA LYS A 291 -13.57 -15.02 -26.74
C LYS A 291 -14.58 -15.17 -27.87
N ASP A 292 -15.17 -16.36 -28.00
CA ASP A 292 -16.11 -16.70 -29.09
C ASP A 292 -15.57 -16.42 -30.52
N GLY A 293 -14.25 -16.56 -30.71
CA GLY A 293 -13.59 -16.31 -31.99
C GLY A 293 -13.41 -14.83 -32.35
N GLN A 294 -13.71 -13.90 -31.43
CA GLN A 294 -13.42 -12.48 -31.56
C GLN A 294 -12.28 -12.09 -30.62
N LEU A 295 -11.33 -11.30 -31.13
CA LEU A 295 -10.31 -10.66 -30.30
C LEU A 295 -10.98 -9.55 -29.48
N ARG A 296 -10.81 -9.60 -28.17
CA ARG A 296 -11.20 -8.58 -27.20
C ARG A 296 -9.95 -8.06 -26.54
N THR A 297 -9.84 -6.74 -26.44
CA THR A 297 -8.78 -6.08 -25.70
C THR A 297 -9.40 -5.44 -24.49
N SER A 298 -8.83 -5.71 -23.33
CA SER A 298 -9.13 -5.04 -22.08
C SER A 298 -7.94 -4.17 -21.71
N THR A 299 -8.17 -2.94 -21.27
CA THR A 299 -7.10 -2.05 -20.79
C THR A 299 -7.33 -1.79 -19.32
N ILE A 300 -6.25 -1.77 -18.54
CA ILE A 300 -6.23 -1.42 -17.14
C ILE A 300 -5.24 -0.27 -17.01
N ASN A 301 -5.76 0.90 -16.66
CA ASN A 301 -4.96 2.06 -16.31
C ASN A 301 -5.09 2.24 -14.79
N PHE A 302 -3.95 2.29 -14.12
CA PHE A 302 -3.86 2.54 -12.70
C PHE A 302 -2.97 3.75 -12.47
N GLU A 303 -3.54 4.77 -11.86
CA GLU A 303 -2.84 5.98 -11.47
C GLU A 303 -2.93 6.11 -9.96
N MET A 304 -1.79 6.33 -9.31
CA MET A 304 -1.73 6.69 -7.90
C MET A 304 -0.86 7.91 -7.72
N ALA A 305 -1.29 8.85 -6.90
CA ALA A 305 -0.50 10.00 -6.50
C ALA A 305 -0.53 10.11 -4.97
N ALA A 306 0.63 10.15 -4.34
CA ALA A 306 0.81 10.38 -2.92
C ALA A 306 1.52 11.72 -2.70
N LEU A 307 1.03 12.53 -1.77
CA LEU A 307 1.66 13.76 -1.29
C LEU A 307 1.90 13.64 0.20
N LEU A 308 3.11 13.99 0.64
CA LEU A 308 3.50 13.93 2.04
C LEU A 308 3.80 15.33 2.56
N SER A 309 3.52 15.57 3.84
CA SER A 309 3.67 16.86 4.49
C SER A 309 3.77 16.72 6.01
N ASN A 310 3.91 17.84 6.72
CA ASN A 310 3.92 17.90 8.20
C ASN A 310 4.94 16.93 8.84
N PHE A 311 6.12 16.82 8.23
CA PHE A 311 7.20 15.95 8.72
C PHE A 311 7.62 16.36 10.14
N GLY A 312 7.68 15.38 11.06
CA GLY A 312 8.09 15.62 12.44
C GLY A 312 7.01 16.26 13.33
N GLU A 313 5.79 16.48 12.83
CA GLU A 313 4.69 17.02 13.64
C GLU A 313 3.99 15.90 14.43
N PRO A 314 3.69 16.11 15.72
CA PRO A 314 3.02 15.10 16.54
C PRO A 314 1.58 14.86 16.06
N VAL A 315 1.21 13.58 15.94
CA VAL A 315 -0.11 13.11 15.55
C VAL A 315 -0.96 12.86 16.79
N ASN A 316 -2.12 13.51 16.84
CA ASN A 316 -3.05 13.38 17.94
C ASN A 316 -4.26 12.53 17.56
N VAL A 317 -4.19 11.23 17.86
CA VAL A 317 -5.31 10.31 17.71
C VAL A 317 -6.09 10.23 19.01
N ALA A 318 -7.39 10.53 18.93
CA ALA A 318 -8.35 10.39 20.02
C ALA A 318 -9.31 9.23 19.71
N ILE A 319 -9.11 8.09 20.36
CA ILE A 319 -10.09 7.00 20.40
C ILE A 319 -11.10 7.34 21.51
N PRO A 320 -12.42 7.36 21.24
CA PRO A 320 -13.42 7.61 22.27
C PRO A 320 -13.36 6.55 23.39
N GLU A 321 -13.45 6.98 24.65
CA GLU A 321 -13.33 6.10 25.83
C GLU A 321 -14.42 5.02 25.90
N ASP A 322 -15.56 5.26 25.24
CA ASP A 322 -16.74 4.38 25.27
C ASP A 322 -16.73 3.32 24.15
N VAL A 323 -15.71 3.30 23.29
CA VAL A 323 -15.58 2.29 22.23
C VAL A 323 -15.15 0.97 22.85
N PHE A 324 -16.03 -0.02 22.77
CA PHE A 324 -15.68 -1.40 23.11
C PHE A 324 -14.68 -1.94 22.08
N ALA A 325 -13.47 -2.25 22.54
CA ALA A 325 -12.48 -2.99 21.77
C ALA A 325 -12.65 -4.49 22.04
N PHE A 326 -12.88 -5.26 20.98
CA PHE A 326 -12.97 -6.71 21.07
C PHE A 326 -11.63 -7.33 20.69
N PRO A 327 -11.13 -8.34 21.42
CA PRO A 327 -9.97 -9.11 20.99
C PRO A 327 -10.26 -9.74 19.62
N LEU A 328 -9.34 -9.65 18.66
CA LEU A 328 -9.54 -10.25 17.33
C LEU A 328 -9.84 -11.74 17.40
N ALA A 329 -9.21 -12.45 18.34
CA ALA A 329 -9.43 -13.86 18.64
C ALA A 329 -10.92 -14.21 18.82
N MET A 330 -11.65 -13.34 19.53
CA MET A 330 -13.07 -13.52 19.76
C MET A 330 -13.86 -13.39 18.44
N LEU A 331 -13.47 -12.47 17.57
CA LEU A 331 -14.11 -12.27 16.27
C LEU A 331 -13.86 -13.43 15.31
N LEU A 332 -12.64 -13.99 15.31
CA LEU A 332 -12.29 -15.16 14.52
C LEU A 332 -13.10 -16.39 14.94
N GLN A 333 -13.19 -16.67 16.25
CA GLN A 333 -14.00 -17.79 16.76
C GLN A 333 -15.49 -17.65 16.43
N MET A 334 -16.03 -16.43 16.46
CA MET A 334 -17.43 -16.19 16.08
C MET A 334 -17.69 -16.52 14.60
N ARG A 335 -16.72 -16.32 13.71
CA ARG A 335 -16.82 -16.67 12.28
C ARG A 335 -16.86 -18.19 12.07
N GLU A 336 -16.06 -18.96 12.79
CA GLU A 336 -16.03 -20.43 12.65
C GLU A 336 -17.29 -21.13 13.18
N SER A 337 -18.06 -20.42 14.01
CA SER A 337 -19.24 -20.96 14.69
C SER A 337 -20.55 -20.80 13.90
N GLY A 338 -20.56 -20.03 12.80
CA GLY A 338 -21.75 -19.65 12.03
C GLY A 338 -21.79 -20.29 10.65
#